data_AF-S8CKI6-F1
#
_entry.id   AF-S8CKI6-F1
#
_cell.length_a   1.000
_cell.length_b   1.000
_cell.length_c   1.000
_cell.angle_alpha   90.00
_cell.angle_beta   90.00
_cell.angle_gamma   90.00
#
_symmetry.space_group_name_H-M   'P 1'
#
loop_
_entity.id
_entity.type
_entity.pdbx_description
1 polymer ?
#
loop_
_entity_poly.entity_id
_entity_poly.type
_entity_poly.pdbx_seq_one_letter_code
_entity_poly.pdbx_strand_id
1 'polypeptide(L)'
;NQNQQPSAAAYTVEQLIAFNPYNPEILPDIENYVNEQVVASQTYSLNANLSLLRLYQQSEPERMRTNIVARILIKALMAMPAPDFSLCLFLIPERVQMEEQFKTLIVLSHYLETARFGQFWDELAKNRNIAESNPG
;
A
#
# COMPACT_ATOMS: atom_id res chain seq x y z
N ASN A 1 -37.88 12.53 -16.44
CA ASN A 1 -37.61 11.14 -15.99
C ASN A 1 -36.62 10.44 -16.89
N GLN A 2 -35.32 10.73 -16.77
CA GLN A 2 -34.25 9.86 -17.25
C GLN A 2 -33.05 10.05 -16.33
N ASN A 3 -33.01 9.32 -15.21
CA ASN A 3 -31.78 9.10 -14.45
C ASN A 3 -30.90 8.19 -15.31
N GLN A 4 -30.06 8.80 -16.15
CA GLN A 4 -28.95 8.10 -16.77
C GLN A 4 -27.92 7.80 -15.68
N GLN A 5 -28.04 6.63 -15.06
CA GLN A 5 -26.90 6.00 -14.40
C GLN A 5 -25.83 5.78 -15.47
N PRO A 6 -24.62 6.33 -15.32
CA PRO A 6 -23.57 6.07 -16.30
C PRO A 6 -23.17 4.60 -16.22
N SER A 7 -23.07 3.95 -17.38
CA SER A 7 -22.59 2.57 -17.50
C SER A 7 -21.31 2.38 -16.68
N ALA A 8 -21.28 1.33 -15.86
CA ALA A 8 -20.19 0.96 -14.95
C ALA A 8 -18.82 0.65 -15.64
N ALA A 9 -18.67 0.93 -16.93
CA ALA A 9 -17.50 0.59 -17.74
C ALA A 9 -16.50 1.75 -17.96
N ALA A 10 -16.72 2.94 -17.38
CA ALA A 10 -15.91 4.14 -17.68
C ALA A 10 -15.36 4.88 -16.45
N TYR A 11 -15.37 4.26 -15.27
CA TYR A 11 -14.85 4.90 -14.06
C TYR A 11 -13.41 4.47 -13.79
N THR A 12 -12.55 5.42 -13.46
CA THR A 12 -11.21 5.09 -12.95
C THR A 12 -11.31 4.47 -11.56
N VAL A 13 -10.32 3.68 -11.15
CA VAL A 13 -10.29 3.09 -9.80
C VAL A 13 -10.42 4.16 -8.70
N GLU A 14 -9.83 5.33 -8.91
CA GLU A 14 -9.94 6.46 -7.99
C GLU A 14 -11.38 6.99 -7.88
N GLN A 15 -12.13 7.02 -8.98
CA GLN A 15 -13.54 7.39 -8.98
C GLN A 15 -14.39 6.33 -8.29
N LEU A 16 -14.13 5.04 -8.53
CA LEU A 16 -14.81 3.94 -7.85
C LEU A 16 -14.62 4.01 -6.33
N ILE A 17 -13.39 4.27 -5.88
CA ILE A 17 -13.07 4.50 -4.48
C ILE A 17 -13.83 5.73 -3.94
N ALA A 18 -13.88 6.83 -4.71
CA ALA A 18 -14.58 8.05 -4.28
C ALA A 18 -16.10 7.84 -4.14
N PHE A 19 -16.72 7.01 -4.99
CA PHE A 19 -18.14 6.72 -4.94
C PHE A 19 -18.50 5.74 -3.81
N ASN A 20 -17.72 4.67 -3.65
CA ASN A 20 -17.97 3.66 -2.63
C ASN A 20 -16.68 2.97 -2.18
N PRO A 21 -15.94 3.57 -1.22
CA PRO A 21 -14.62 3.08 -0.81
C PRO A 21 -14.63 1.74 -0.07
N TYR A 22 -15.80 1.25 0.33
CA TYR A 22 -15.98 -0.01 1.06
C TYR A 22 -16.66 -1.10 0.21
N ASN A 23 -16.83 -0.89 -1.10
CA ASN A 23 -17.40 -1.92 -1.95
C ASN A 23 -16.42 -3.09 -2.10
N PRO A 24 -16.74 -4.32 -1.66
CA PRO A 24 -15.86 -5.47 -1.87
C PRO A 24 -15.74 -5.84 -3.35
N GLU A 25 -16.69 -5.45 -4.21
CA GLU A 25 -16.64 -5.77 -5.65
C GLU A 25 -15.51 -5.05 -6.38
N ILE A 26 -15.06 -3.89 -5.88
CA ILE A 26 -13.96 -3.12 -6.49
C ILE A 26 -12.58 -3.57 -5.97
N LEU A 27 -12.52 -4.51 -5.01
CA LEU A 27 -11.27 -5.02 -4.44
C LEU A 27 -10.31 -5.55 -5.51
N PRO A 28 -10.73 -6.37 -6.50
CA PRO A 28 -9.84 -6.85 -7.56
C PRO A 28 -9.30 -5.72 -8.43
N ASP A 29 -10.11 -4.69 -8.70
CA ASP A 29 -9.69 -3.53 -9.50
C ASP A 29 -8.65 -2.69 -8.74
N ILE A 30 -8.84 -2.50 -7.43
CA ILE A 30 -7.86 -1.81 -6.59
C ILE A 30 -6.58 -2.64 -6.45
N GLU A 31 -6.68 -3.97 -6.26
CA GLU A 31 -5.50 -4.86 -6.23
C GLU A 31 -4.68 -4.73 -7.51
N ASN A 32 -5.34 -4.77 -8.68
CA ASN A 32 -4.68 -4.63 -9.97
C ASN A 32 -4.04 -3.25 -10.12
N TYR A 33 -4.76 -2.18 -9.76
CA TYR A 33 -4.25 -0.82 -9.83
C TYR A 33 -3.04 -0.60 -8.89
N VAL A 34 -3.06 -1.16 -7.69
CA VAL A 34 -1.90 -1.11 -6.77
C VAL A 34 -0.73 -1.93 -7.32
N ASN A 35 -0.98 -3.11 -7.89
CA ASN A 35 0.08 -3.89 -8.54
C ASN A 35 0.69 -3.15 -9.74
N GLU A 36 -0.14 -2.51 -10.55
CA GLU A 36 0.32 -1.67 -11.66
C GLU A 36 1.17 -0.50 -11.16
N GLN A 37 0.78 0.18 -10.08
CA GLN A 37 1.62 1.22 -9.47
C GLN A 37 3.00 0.68 -9.08
N VAL A 38 3.07 -0.54 -8.55
CA VAL A 38 4.34 -1.16 -8.17
C VAL A 38 5.19 -1.50 -9.40
N VAL A 39 4.58 -1.98 -10.48
CA VAL A 39 5.31 -2.38 -11.71
C VAL A 39 5.64 -1.17 -12.60
N ALA A 40 4.77 -0.16 -12.63
CA ALA A 40 4.91 1.06 -13.40
C ALA A 40 5.45 2.19 -12.51
N SER A 41 6.70 2.61 -12.76
CA SER A 41 7.47 3.57 -11.95
C SER A 41 6.83 4.97 -11.78
N GLN A 42 5.70 5.26 -12.45
CA GLN A 42 5.15 6.63 -12.56
C GLN A 42 3.86 6.89 -11.75
N THR A 43 3.20 5.88 -11.18
CA THR A 43 1.92 6.11 -10.47
C THR A 43 2.02 5.74 -8.98
N TYR A 44 1.56 6.66 -8.14
CA TYR A 44 1.42 6.48 -6.70
C TYR A 44 0.14 7.18 -6.22
N SER A 45 -0.78 6.40 -5.67
CA SER A 45 -2.07 6.86 -5.14
C SER A 45 -2.26 6.28 -3.74
N LEU A 46 -2.00 7.12 -2.72
CA LEU A 46 -2.21 6.77 -1.32
C LEU A 46 -3.67 6.35 -1.07
N ASN A 47 -4.63 7.02 -1.72
CA ASN A 47 -6.05 6.73 -1.53
C ASN A 47 -6.40 5.30 -1.95
N ALA A 48 -5.82 4.81 -3.07
CA ALA A 48 -5.96 3.42 -3.50
C ALA A 48 -5.31 2.44 -2.50
N ASN A 49 -4.12 2.76 -2.00
CA ASN A 49 -3.41 1.95 -1.01
C ASN A 49 -4.22 1.81 0.29
N LEU A 50 -4.71 2.93 0.84
CA LEU A 50 -5.51 2.93 2.06
C LEU A 50 -6.84 2.19 1.87
N SER A 51 -7.51 2.39 0.73
CA SER A 51 -8.76 1.70 0.43
C SER A 51 -8.58 0.18 0.34
N LEU A 52 -7.50 -0.27 -0.30
CA LEU A 52 -7.16 -1.70 -0.37
C LEU A 52 -6.91 -2.30 1.02
N LEU A 53 -6.05 -1.66 1.82
CA LEU A 53 -5.73 -2.14 3.18
C LEU A 53 -6.98 -2.19 4.06
N ARG A 54 -7.85 -1.19 3.92
CA ARG A 54 -9.10 -1.10 4.69
C ARG A 54 -10.11 -2.18 4.28
N LEU A 55 -10.21 -2.49 2.99
CA LEU A 55 -11.03 -3.60 2.48
C LEU A 55 -10.50 -4.97 2.94
N TYR A 56 -9.18 -5.17 2.93
CA TYR A 56 -8.57 -6.38 3.51
C TYR A 56 -8.88 -6.50 5.00
N GLN A 57 -8.82 -5.39 5.76
CA GLN A 57 -9.10 -5.41 7.19
C GLN A 57 -10.58 -5.71 7.51
N GLN A 58 -11.51 -5.15 6.74
CA GLN A 58 -12.96 -5.19 7.06
C GLN A 58 -13.69 -6.37 6.43
N SER A 59 -13.43 -6.64 5.15
CA SER A 59 -14.27 -7.54 4.34
C SER A 59 -13.62 -8.91 4.13
N GLU A 60 -12.31 -8.94 3.87
CA GLU A 60 -11.60 -10.16 3.47
C GLU A 60 -10.22 -10.32 4.17
N PRO A 61 -10.18 -10.54 5.50
CA PRO A 61 -8.94 -10.63 6.26
C PRO A 61 -8.08 -11.85 5.89
N GLU A 62 -8.67 -12.90 5.32
CA GLU A 62 -7.98 -14.10 4.83
C GLU A 62 -7.36 -13.91 3.45
N ARG A 63 -7.89 -12.97 2.65
CA ARG A 63 -7.43 -12.69 1.28
C ARG A 63 -6.28 -11.69 1.25
N MET A 64 -5.91 -11.14 2.40
CA MET A 64 -4.88 -10.12 2.52
C MET A 64 -3.53 -10.63 2.01
N ARG A 65 -3.08 -10.08 0.89
CA ARG A 65 -1.81 -10.45 0.26
C ARG A 65 -0.66 -9.66 0.87
N THR A 66 0.08 -10.27 1.79
CA THR A 66 1.24 -9.67 2.47
C THR A 66 2.26 -9.09 1.49
N ASN A 67 2.48 -9.74 0.34
CA ASN A 67 3.35 -9.23 -0.73
C ASN A 67 2.94 -7.85 -1.26
N ILE A 68 1.63 -7.61 -1.46
CA ILE A 68 1.12 -6.31 -1.93
C ILE A 68 1.27 -5.27 -0.82
N VAL A 69 0.94 -5.66 0.41
CA VAL A 69 1.06 -4.79 1.60
C VAL A 69 2.50 -4.33 1.80
N ALA A 70 3.48 -5.23 1.69
CA ALA A 70 4.90 -4.89 1.80
C ALA A 70 5.31 -3.88 0.71
N ARG A 71 4.86 -4.06 -0.53
CA ARG A 71 5.13 -3.13 -1.64
C ARG A 71 4.51 -1.74 -1.41
N ILE A 72 3.29 -1.69 -0.88
CA ILE A 72 2.64 -0.43 -0.48
C ILE A 72 3.50 0.30 0.55
N LEU A 73 3.95 -0.40 1.60
CA LEU A 73 4.78 0.19 2.64
C LEU A 73 6.13 0.67 2.11
N ILE A 74 6.77 -0.08 1.21
CA ILE A 74 8.02 0.35 0.55
C ILE A 74 7.78 1.64 -0.24
N LYS A 75 6.69 1.74 -1.01
CA LYS A 75 6.35 2.98 -1.72
C LYS A 75 6.05 4.13 -0.77
N ALA A 76 5.32 3.88 0.31
CA ALA A 76 5.05 4.90 1.33
C ALA A 76 6.34 5.38 2.02
N LEU A 77 7.31 4.48 2.24
CA LEU A 77 8.63 4.80 2.76
C LEU A 77 9.41 5.72 1.80
N MET A 78 9.31 5.47 0.49
CA MET A 78 9.92 6.31 -0.54
C MET A 78 9.23 7.68 -0.71
N ALA A 79 7.97 7.79 -0.31
CA ALA A 79 7.20 9.04 -0.33
C ALA A 79 7.42 9.94 0.91
N MET A 80 8.34 9.56 1.81
CA MET A 80 8.65 10.40 2.97
C MET A 80 9.16 11.79 2.57
N PRO A 81 8.78 12.86 3.31
CA PRO A 81 8.29 12.85 4.70
C PRO A 81 6.77 12.75 4.89
N ALA A 82 6.00 12.38 3.86
CA ALA A 82 4.55 12.21 4.01
C ALA A 82 4.20 11.13 5.08
N PRO A 83 3.09 11.27 5.83
CA PRO A 83 2.70 10.34 6.90
C PRO A 83 2.13 9.00 6.39
N ASP A 84 2.26 8.74 5.10
CA ASP A 84 1.69 7.61 4.36
C ASP A 84 2.06 6.26 4.98
N PHE A 85 3.31 6.11 5.44
CA PHE A 85 3.80 4.87 6.03
C PHE A 85 3.02 4.53 7.30
N SER A 86 2.91 5.48 8.23
CA SER A 86 2.22 5.30 9.51
C SER A 86 0.72 5.09 9.32
N LEU A 87 0.10 5.76 8.33
CA LEU A 87 -1.31 5.55 7.98
C LEU A 87 -1.55 4.13 7.44
N CYS A 88 -0.69 3.65 6.54
CA CYS A 88 -0.77 2.29 6.03
C CYS A 88 -0.55 1.26 7.14
N LEU A 89 0.46 1.47 7.99
CA LEU A 89 0.79 0.57 9.08
C LEU A 89 -0.37 0.40 10.06
N PHE A 90 -1.11 1.47 10.37
CA PHE A 90 -2.27 1.42 11.27
C PHE A 90 -3.41 0.52 10.75
N LEU A 91 -3.51 0.32 9.44
CA LEU A 91 -4.52 -0.56 8.82
C LEU A 91 -4.08 -2.02 8.74
N ILE A 92 -2.79 -2.32 9.00
CA ILE A 92 -2.25 -3.68 8.93
C ILE A 92 -2.46 -4.37 10.29
N PRO A 93 -3.03 -5.59 10.33
CA PRO A 93 -3.17 -6.36 11.56
C PRO A 93 -1.82 -6.63 12.25
N GLU A 94 -1.78 -6.56 13.59
CA GLU A 94 -0.57 -6.77 14.40
C GLU A 94 0.14 -8.10 14.07
N ARG A 95 -0.63 -9.18 13.81
CA ARG A 95 -0.08 -10.49 13.40
C ARG A 95 0.84 -10.39 12.20
N VAL A 96 0.54 -9.51 11.24
CA VAL A 96 1.31 -9.30 10.02
C VAL A 96 2.44 -8.33 10.27
N GLN A 97 2.22 -7.28 11.07
CA GLN A 97 3.31 -6.39 11.52
C GLN A 97 4.42 -7.15 12.27
N MET A 98 4.09 -8.28 12.89
CA MET A 98 5.04 -9.14 13.60
C MET A 98 5.95 -9.99 12.70
N GLU A 99 5.68 -10.09 11.40
CA GLU A 99 6.58 -10.79 10.49
C GLU A 99 7.87 -9.98 10.28
N GLU A 100 8.98 -10.68 10.03
CA GLU A 100 10.31 -10.10 9.94
C GLU A 100 10.41 -9.00 8.87
N GLN A 101 9.80 -9.22 7.69
CA GLN A 101 9.77 -8.23 6.61
C GLN A 101 9.14 -6.89 7.04
N PHE A 102 8.07 -6.93 7.82
CA PHE A 102 7.35 -5.72 8.26
C PHE A 102 8.09 -5.05 9.42
N LYS A 103 8.66 -5.84 10.34
CA LYS A 103 9.54 -5.30 11.40
C LYS A 103 10.70 -4.52 10.81
N THR A 104 11.37 -5.05 9.79
CA THR A 104 12.46 -4.35 9.11
C THR A 104 11.97 -3.05 8.48
N LEU A 105 10.83 -3.06 7.78
CA LEU A 105 10.25 -1.84 7.19
C LEU A 105 9.94 -0.77 8.24
N ILE A 106 9.41 -1.17 9.41
CA ILE A 106 9.13 -0.26 10.54
C ILE A 106 10.43 0.35 11.06
N VAL A 107 11.48 -0.46 11.23
CA VAL A 107 12.81 0.01 11.67
C VAL A 107 13.41 1.00 10.65
N LEU A 108 13.30 0.69 9.36
CA LEU A 108 13.76 1.56 8.28
C LEU A 108 13.01 2.91 8.28
N SER A 109 11.68 2.88 8.46
CA SER A 109 10.87 4.09 8.63
C SER A 109 11.34 4.93 9.80
N HIS A 110 11.58 4.31 10.96
CA HIS A 110 12.06 5.01 12.15
C HIS A 110 13.43 5.69 11.93
N TYR A 111 14.35 5.03 11.22
CA TYR A 111 15.65 5.63 10.90
C TYR A 111 15.52 6.84 9.98
N LEU A 112 14.61 6.80 9.00
CA LEU A 112 14.39 7.95 8.12
C LEU A 112 13.68 9.10 8.86
N GLU A 113 12.69 8.82 9.71
CA GLU A 113 12.03 9.82 10.56
C GLU A 113 13.00 10.53 11.51
N THR A 114 14.01 9.80 12.01
CA THR A 114 15.05 10.33 12.89
C THR A 114 16.32 10.82 12.15
N ALA A 115 16.28 10.90 10.81
CA ALA A 115 17.40 11.30 9.95
C ALA A 115 18.70 10.49 10.14
N ARG A 116 18.58 9.22 10.57
CA ARG A 116 19.68 8.27 10.79
C ARG A 116 19.99 7.47 9.52
N PHE A 117 20.41 8.17 8.46
CA PHE A 117 20.62 7.55 7.14
C PHE A 117 21.69 6.45 7.13
N GLY A 118 22.75 6.56 7.93
CA GLY A 118 23.78 5.51 8.01
C GLY A 118 23.21 4.16 8.47
N GLN A 119 22.43 4.18 9.56
CA GLN A 119 21.77 2.99 10.10
C GLN A 119 20.70 2.45 9.13
N PHE A 120 19.98 3.35 8.44
CA PHE A 120 19.05 2.97 7.39
C PHE A 120 19.74 2.14 6.28
N TRP A 121 20.85 2.63 5.73
CA TRP A 121 21.55 1.94 4.65
C TRP A 121 22.19 0.63 5.12
N ASP A 122 22.75 0.59 6.34
CA ASP A 122 23.29 -0.64 6.93
C ASP A 122 22.20 -1.71 7.10
N GLU A 123 21.01 -1.31 7.58
CA GLU A 123 19.90 -2.23 7.79
C GLU A 123 19.28 -2.69 6.46
N LEU A 124 19.15 -1.80 5.48
CA LEU A 124 18.71 -2.15 4.13
C LEU A 124 19.70 -3.09 3.43
N ALA A 125 21.01 -2.90 3.64
CA ALA A 125 22.05 -3.76 3.07
C ALA A 125 22.03 -5.18 3.64
N LYS A 126 21.62 -5.37 4.90
CA LYS A 126 21.37 -6.70 5.48
C LYS A 126 20.11 -7.35 4.91
N ASN A 127 19.12 -6.54 4.55
CA ASN A 127 17.79 -6.98 4.12
C ASN A 127 17.54 -6.70 2.63
N ARG A 128 18.50 -7.03 1.76
CA ARG A 128 18.42 -6.73 0.30
C ARG A 128 17.18 -7.27 -0.39
N ASN A 129 16.62 -8.37 0.11
CA ASN A 129 15.38 -8.97 -0.39
C ASN A 129 14.21 -7.95 -0.44
N ILE A 130 14.20 -6.97 0.48
CA ILE A 130 13.19 -5.90 0.54
C ILE A 130 13.42 -4.88 -0.59
N ALA A 131 14.68 -4.55 -0.89
CA ALA A 131 15.04 -3.62 -1.97
C ALA A 131 14.83 -4.24 -3.35
N GLU A 132 15.17 -5.52 -3.53
CA GLU A 132 15.02 -6.23 -4.81
C GLU A 132 13.56 -6.49 -5.19
N SER A 133 12.66 -6.47 -4.21
CA SER A 133 11.23 -6.70 -4.44
C SER A 133 10.56 -5.57 -5.22
N ASN A 134 11.17 -4.39 -5.36
CA ASN A 134 10.57 -3.25 -6.05
C ASN A 134 11.53 -2.71 -7.13
N PRO A 135 11.30 -2.99 -8.43
CA PRO A 135 12.07 -2.37 -9.50
C PRO A 135 11.66 -0.89 -9.57
N GLY A 136 12.52 -0.01 -9.05
CA GLY A 136 12.45 1.42 -9.32
C GLY A 136 12.70 1.74 -10.79
#